data_AF-A0A954QX79-F1
#
_entry.id   AF-A0A954QX79-F1
#
_cell.length_a   1.000
_cell.length_b   1.000
_cell.length_c   1.000
_cell.angle_alpha   90.00
_cell.angle_beta   90.00
_cell.angle_gamma   90.00
#
_symmetry.space_group_name_H-M   'P 1'
#
loop_
_entity.id
_entity.type
_entity.pdbx_description
1 polymer ?
#
loop_
_entity_poly.entity_id
_entity_poly.type
_entity_poly.pdbx_seq_one_letter_code
_entity_poly.pdbx_strand_id
1 'polypeptide(L)'
;HERSAAAAEVRRSIMGGYSPLYQAAYMLGGLQLRRLHSELVSSGKMTNRQFHDAVLHEHSIPIEVLRNYLTDQPLTRDTGPAWRFADE
;
A
#
# COMPACT_ATOMS: atom_id res chain seq x y z
N HIS A 1 -11.07 -2.84 -32.45
CA HIS A 1 -9.99 -2.02 -31.87
C HIS A 1 -9.34 -2.62 -30.61
N GLU A 2 -9.63 -3.86 -30.21
CA GLU A 2 -9.23 -4.38 -28.89
C GLU A 2 -8.09 -5.42 -28.89
N ARG A 3 -7.81 -6.09 -30.01
CA ARG A 3 -6.82 -7.18 -30.05
C ARG A 3 -5.37 -6.70 -29.85
N SER A 4 -5.06 -5.51 -30.38
CA SER A 4 -3.73 -4.90 -30.27
C SER A 4 -3.44 -4.36 -28.87
N ALA A 5 -4.46 -3.81 -28.19
CA ALA A 5 -4.36 -3.35 -26.81
C ALA A 5 -4.21 -4.54 -25.84
N ALA A 6 -5.04 -5.58 -26.01
CA ALA A 6 -4.95 -6.80 -25.22
C ALA A 6 -3.61 -7.52 -25.41
N ALA A 7 -3.10 -7.59 -26.65
CA ALA A 7 -1.79 -8.17 -26.93
C ALA A 7 -0.64 -7.35 -26.32
N ALA A 8 -0.74 -6.01 -26.30
CA ALA A 8 0.25 -5.15 -25.66
C ALA A 8 0.28 -5.33 -24.14
N GLU A 9 -0.87 -5.51 -23.51
CA GLU A 9 -1.01 -5.74 -22.07
C GLU A 9 -0.44 -7.10 -21.65
N VAL A 10 -0.71 -8.16 -22.43
CA VAL A 10 -0.10 -9.49 -22.26
C VAL A 10 1.41 -9.47 -22.49
N ARG A 11 1.89 -8.73 -23.48
CA ARG A 11 3.34 -8.64 -23.75
C ARG A 11 4.07 -7.83 -22.67
N ARG A 12 3.42 -6.82 -22.11
CA ARG A 12 3.92 -6.04 -20.96
C ARG A 12 3.97 -6.85 -19.67
N SER A 13 3.05 -7.79 -19.46
CA SER A 13 3.05 -8.65 -18.27
C SER A 13 4.04 -9.81 -18.35
N ILE A 14 4.44 -10.26 -19.56
CA ILE A 14 5.30 -11.43 -19.77
C ILE A 14 6.76 -11.08 -20.13
N MET A 15 7.05 -9.93 -20.78
CA MET A 15 8.43 -9.55 -21.10
C MET A 15 9.17 -9.01 -19.87
N GLY A 16 9.71 -9.92 -19.05
CA GLY A 16 11.02 -9.94 -18.35
C GLY A 16 11.64 -8.70 -17.70
N GLY A 17 11.04 -7.50 -17.78
CA GLY A 17 11.58 -6.25 -17.23
C GLY A 17 10.84 -5.77 -15.97
N TYR A 18 9.69 -6.36 -15.65
CA TYR A 18 8.95 -6.08 -14.42
C TYR A 18 8.97 -7.34 -13.55
N SER A 19 9.64 -7.25 -12.40
CA SER A 19 9.63 -8.32 -11.40
C SER A 19 8.18 -8.65 -11.02
N PRO A 20 7.80 -9.92 -10.82
CA PRO A 20 6.48 -10.30 -10.29
C PRO A 20 6.09 -9.50 -9.03
N LEU A 21 7.09 -9.05 -8.26
CA LEU A 21 6.91 -8.19 -7.09
C LEU A 21 6.32 -6.81 -7.45
N TYR A 22 6.60 -6.28 -8.64
CA TYR A 22 6.07 -4.99 -9.09
C TYR A 22 4.55 -5.06 -9.33
N GLN A 23 4.06 -6.14 -9.95
CA GLN A 23 2.62 -6.34 -10.14
C GLN A 23 1.92 -6.58 -8.80
N ALA A 24 2.53 -7.39 -7.92
CA ALA A 24 2.01 -7.63 -6.59
C ALA A 24 1.96 -6.34 -5.75
N ALA A 25 2.93 -5.42 -5.92
CA ALA A 25 3.02 -4.17 -5.15
C ALA A 25 1.75 -3.30 -5.26
N TYR A 26 1.11 -3.23 -6.43
CA TYR A 26 -0.15 -2.48 -6.59
C TYR A 26 -1.27 -3.02 -5.69
N MET A 27 -1.47 -4.35 -5.72
CA MET A 27 -2.50 -4.98 -4.92
C MET A 27 -2.16 -4.93 -3.43
N LEU A 28 -0.91 -5.24 -3.06
CA LEU A 28 -0.45 -5.22 -1.67
C LEU A 28 -0.55 -3.82 -1.07
N GLY A 29 -0.10 -2.78 -1.77
CA GLY A 29 -0.22 -1.40 -1.31
C GLY A 29 -1.69 -0.98 -1.14
N GLY A 30 -2.57 -1.38 -2.07
CA GLY A 30 -4.00 -1.14 -1.96
C GLY A 30 -4.63 -1.82 -0.74
N LEU A 31 -4.28 -3.08 -0.47
CA LEU A 31 -4.74 -3.82 0.72
C LEU A 31 -4.26 -3.19 2.01
N GLN A 32 -2.98 -2.79 2.06
CA GLN A 32 -2.41 -2.08 3.20
C GLN A 32 -3.14 -0.76 3.47
N LEU A 33 -3.33 0.09 2.46
CA LEU A 33 -4.05 1.36 2.62
C LEU A 33 -5.50 1.15 3.06
N ARG A 34 -6.20 0.15 2.51
CA ARG A 34 -7.57 -0.18 2.91
C ARG A 34 -7.64 -0.64 4.37
N ARG A 35 -6.70 -1.48 4.82
CA ARG A 35 -6.64 -1.90 6.22
C ARG A 35 -6.32 -0.73 7.14
N LEU A 36 -5.35 0.10 6.79
CA LEU A 36 -4.97 1.27 7.59
C LEU A 36 -6.13 2.28 7.70
N HIS A 37 -6.86 2.50 6.61
CA HIS A 37 -8.09 3.30 6.60
C HIS A 37 -9.13 2.72 7.56
N SER A 38 -9.33 1.41 7.57
CA SER A 38 -10.23 0.77 8.54
C SER A 38 -9.76 0.99 9.99
N GLU A 39 -8.47 0.83 10.27
CA GLU A 39 -7.88 1.00 11.60
C GLU A 39 -7.96 2.43 12.15
N LEU A 40 -7.91 3.45 11.28
CA LEU A 40 -7.83 4.85 11.67
C LEU A 40 -9.10 5.66 11.38
N VAL A 41 -9.72 5.46 10.22
CA VAL A 41 -10.89 6.22 9.79
C VAL A 41 -12.17 5.53 10.21
N SER A 42 -12.35 4.24 9.87
CA SER A 42 -13.58 3.51 10.26
C SER A 42 -13.73 3.37 11.77
N SER A 43 -12.62 3.34 12.51
CA SER A 43 -12.61 3.33 13.99
C SER A 43 -12.90 4.71 14.62
N GLY A 44 -12.95 5.78 13.82
CA GLY A 44 -13.22 7.14 14.28
C GLY A 44 -12.00 7.91 14.82
N LYS A 45 -10.79 7.36 14.75
CA LYS A 45 -9.55 8.03 15.21
C LYS A 45 -9.13 9.20 14.31
N MET A 46 -9.49 9.15 13.03
CA MET A 46 -9.18 10.16 12.02
C MET A 46 -10.38 10.39 11.10
N THR A 47 -10.52 11.60 10.57
CA THR A 47 -11.39 11.86 9.43
C THR A 47 -10.72 11.40 8.13
N ASN A 48 -11.52 11.19 7.07
CA ASN A 48 -10.98 10.93 5.73
C ASN A 48 -9.97 11.99 5.30
N ARG A 49 -10.24 13.28 5.55
CA ARG A 49 -9.34 14.35 5.15
C ARG A 49 -7.98 14.23 5.86
N GLN A 50 -7.98 14.09 7.18
CA GLN A 50 -6.75 13.94 7.95
C GLN A 50 -5.93 12.71 7.50
N PHE A 51 -6.61 11.60 7.21
CA PHE A 51 -5.96 10.39 6.71
C PHE A 51 -5.28 10.61 5.37
N HIS A 52 -6.00 11.14 4.37
CA HIS A 52 -5.43 11.36 3.03
C HIS A 52 -4.35 12.45 3.03
N ASP A 53 -4.53 13.52 3.82
CA ASP A 53 -3.54 14.58 3.97
C ASP A 53 -2.23 14.01 4.53
N ALA A 54 -2.31 13.15 5.56
CA ALA A 54 -1.12 12.53 6.15
C ALA A 54 -0.45 11.52 5.21
N VAL A 55 -1.22 10.68 4.50
CA VAL A 55 -0.68 9.73 3.51
C VAL A 55 0.06 10.47 2.38
N LEU A 56 -0.46 11.60 1.91
CA LEU A 56 0.17 12.40 0.86
C LEU A 56 1.38 13.20 1.36
N HIS A 57 1.34 13.68 2.61
CA HIS A 57 2.42 14.45 3.22
C HIS A 57 3.69 13.61 3.40
N GLU A 58 3.55 12.39 3.93
CA GLU A 58 4.69 11.49 4.21
C GLU A 58 5.30 10.84 2.96
N HIS A 59 4.71 11.07 1.78
CA HIS A 59 5.23 10.66 0.49
C HIS A 59 5.52 9.14 0.41
N SER A 60 6.51 8.73 -0.40
CA SER A 60 6.79 7.31 -0.67
C SER A 60 7.61 6.64 0.43
N ILE A 61 6.97 6.37 1.58
CA ILE A 61 7.49 5.48 2.64
C ILE A 61 6.73 4.14 2.65
N PRO A 62 7.31 3.05 3.21
CA PRO A 62 6.59 1.80 3.37
C PRO A 62 5.31 2.00 4.23
N ILE A 63 4.19 1.38 3.83
CA ILE A 63 2.89 1.63 4.49
C ILE A 63 2.90 1.23 5.97
N GLU A 64 3.65 0.20 6.36
CA GLU A 64 3.78 -0.16 7.78
C GLU A 64 4.55 0.89 8.60
N VAL A 65 5.53 1.56 7.99
CA VAL A 65 6.23 2.68 8.63
C VAL A 65 5.29 3.87 8.78
N LEU A 66 4.51 4.18 7.74
CA LEU A 66 3.45 5.19 7.82
C LEU A 66 2.45 4.86 8.94
N ARG A 67 2.01 3.60 9.02
CA ARG A 67 1.14 3.14 10.10
C ARG A 67 1.75 3.40 11.47
N ASN A 68 3.02 3.04 11.66
CA ASN A 68 3.71 3.23 12.94
C ASN A 68 3.81 4.72 13.30
N TYR A 69 4.10 5.59 12.33
CA TYR A 69 4.07 7.04 12.52
C TYR A 69 2.68 7.57 12.91
N LEU A 70 1.61 7.16 12.20
CA LEU A 70 0.24 7.61 12.46
C LEU A 70 -0.37 7.06 13.76
N THR A 71 0.26 6.04 14.36
CA THR A 71 -0.21 5.38 15.58
C THR A 71 0.78 5.49 16.75
N ASP A 72 1.75 6.42 16.63
CA ASP A 72 2.80 6.69 17.62
C ASP A 72 3.50 5.41 18.10
N GLN A 73 3.71 4.45 17.20
CA GLN A 73 4.44 3.22 17.53
C GLN A 73 5.95 3.48 17.48
N PRO A 74 6.71 3.03 18.50
CA PRO A 74 8.14 3.22 18.52
C PRO A 74 8.81 2.44 17.38
N LEU A 75 9.70 3.12 16.65
CA LEU A 75 10.56 2.51 15.63
C LEU A 75 11.98 2.41 16.17
N THR A 76 12.54 1.20 16.15
CA THR A 76 13.97 0.95 16.41
C THR A 76 14.66 0.52 15.13
N ARG A 77 16.01 0.53 15.12
CA ARG A 77 16.80 0.05 13.99
C ARG A 77 16.45 -1.40 13.60
N ASP A 78 16.05 -2.20 14.57
CA ASP A 78 15.76 -3.63 14.39
C ASP A 78 14.27 -3.91 14.14
N THR A 79 13.45 -2.85 14.01
CA THR A 79 12.02 -3.02 13.71
C THR A 79 11.87 -3.53 12.27
N GLY A 80 11.52 -4.82 12.15
CA GLY A 80 11.11 -5.44 10.89
C GLY A 80 9.59 -5.39 10.67
N PRO A 81 9.13 -5.84 9.49
CA PRO A 81 7.70 -5.90 9.18
C PRO A 81 7.01 -6.97 10.05
N ALA A 82 5.97 -6.58 10.77
CA ALA A 82 5.18 -7.43 11.67
C ALA A 82 3.67 -7.30 11.44
N TRP A 83 3.24 -6.29 10.70
CA TRP A 83 1.82 -5.98 10.50
C TRP A 83 1.13 -6.97 9.55
N ARG A 84 0.07 -7.60 10.06
CA ARG A 84 -0.83 -8.47 9.29
C ARG A 84 -2.00 -7.64 8.77
N PHE A 85 -1.92 -7.26 7.50
CA PHE A 85 -2.91 -6.38 6.86
C PHE A 85 -3.92 -7.11 5.97
N ALA A 86 -3.65 -8.38 5.64
CA ALA A 86 -4.42 -9.16 4.67
C ALA A 86 -5.24 -10.30 5.30
N ASP A 87 -5.30 -10.39 6.63
CA ASP A 87 -6.05 -11.45 7.30
C ASP A 87 -7.57 -11.21 7.20
N GLU A 88 -8.22 -12.00 6.34
CA GLU A 88 -9.42 -12.78 6.62
C GLU A 88 -9.03 -14.26 6.75
#